data_AF-F9R930-F1
#
_entry.id   AF-F9R930-F1
#
_cell.length_a   1.000
_cell.length_b   1.000
_cell.length_c   1.000
_cell.angle_alpha   90.00
_cell.angle_beta   90.00
_cell.angle_gamma   90.00
#
_symmetry.space_group_name_H-M   'P 1'
#
loop_
_entity.id
_entity.type
_entity.pdbx_description
1 polymer ?
#
loop_
_entity_poly.entity_id
_entity_poly.type
_entity_poly.pdbx_seq_one_letter_code
_entity_poly.pdbx_strand_id
1 'polypeptide(L)' 'WVYNVDNADVQYLAQDETKVETFTVASVDGTTHDIVITITGVNDSAVISGDAIGAVTEDDTDPVLTDSGVLTLTDADTD' A
#
# COMPACT_ATOMS: atom_id res chain seq x y z
N TRP A 1 20.60 -10.42 -18.99
CA TRP A 1 19.17 -10.17 -18.75
C TRP A 1 19.07 -9.16 -17.64
N VAL A 2 18.02 -8.35 -17.61
CA VAL A 2 17.73 -7.41 -16.53
C VAL A 2 16.26 -7.54 -16.23
N TYR A 3 15.93 -7.66 -14.94
CA TYR A 3 14.57 -7.60 -14.45
C TYR A 3 14.37 -6.23 -13.77
N ASN A 4 13.29 -5.54 -14.09
CA ASN A 4 12.87 -4.31 -13.42
C ASN A 4 11.37 -4.40 -13.17
N VAL A 5 10.96 -3.93 -12.01
CA VAL A 5 9.56 -3.71 -11.64
C VAL A 5 9.51 -2.40 -10.86
N ASP A 6 8.54 -1.54 -11.16
CA ASP A 6 8.35 -0.32 -10.40
C ASP A 6 7.73 -0.67 -9.06
N ASN A 7 8.28 -0.11 -7.98
CA ASN A 7 7.80 -0.40 -6.62
C ASN A 7 6.30 -0.09 -6.48
N ALA A 8 5.82 0.97 -7.14
CA ALA A 8 4.42 1.37 -7.12
C ALA A 8 3.46 0.29 -7.68
N ASP A 9 3.94 -0.59 -8.57
CA ASP A 9 3.14 -1.64 -9.17
C ASP A 9 3.02 -2.89 -8.28
N VAL A 10 3.79 -2.97 -7.20
CA VAL A 10 3.82 -4.11 -6.28
C VAL A 10 3.47 -3.77 -4.83
N GLN A 11 3.17 -2.50 -4.52
CA GLN A 11 2.73 -2.05 -3.20
C GLN A 11 1.47 -2.76 -2.68
N TYR A 12 0.70 -3.38 -3.58
CA TYR A 12 -0.54 -4.06 -3.21
C TYR A 12 -0.29 -5.41 -2.50
N LEU A 13 0.93 -5.97 -2.58
CA LEU A 13 1.27 -7.27 -2.00
C LEU A 13 1.45 -7.14 -0.49
N ALA A 14 0.57 -7.78 0.27
CA ALA A 14 0.67 -7.81 1.73
C ALA A 14 1.92 -8.58 2.21
N GLN A 15 2.21 -8.52 3.52
CA GLN A 15 3.33 -9.26 4.12
C GLN A 15 3.28 -10.75 3.75
N ASP A 16 4.41 -11.23 3.24
CA ASP A 16 4.64 -12.62 2.82
C ASP A 16 3.77 -13.09 1.64
N GLU A 17 2.91 -12.22 1.07
CA GLU A 17 2.24 -12.49 -0.20
C GLU A 17 3.29 -12.55 -1.32
N THR A 18 3.10 -13.45 -2.28
CA THR A 18 4.05 -13.63 -3.37
C THR A 18 3.43 -13.49 -4.73
N LYS A 19 4.14 -12.77 -5.60
CA LYS A 19 3.90 -12.76 -7.04
C LYS A 19 5.06 -13.48 -7.73
N VAL A 20 4.74 -14.51 -8.49
CA VAL A 20 5.73 -15.25 -9.29
C VAL A 20 5.60 -14.83 -10.76
N GLU A 21 6.73 -14.48 -11.35
CA GLU A 21 6.84 -14.13 -12.77
C GLU A 21 7.85 -15.07 -13.44
N THR A 22 7.45 -15.66 -14.57
CA THR A 22 8.28 -16.59 -15.33
C THR A 22 8.60 -16.01 -16.70
N PHE A 23 9.88 -15.93 -17.03
CA PHE A 23 10.39 -15.47 -18.32
C PHE A 23 11.13 -16.60 -19.02
N THR A 24 10.58 -17.08 -20.13
CA THR A 24 11.25 -18.10 -20.96
C THR A 24 12.19 -17.42 -21.96
N VAL A 25 13.48 -17.79 -21.90
CA VAL A 25 14.50 -17.37 -22.86
C VAL A 25 14.88 -18.53 -23.77
N ALA A 26 15.24 -18.24 -25.02
CA ALA A 26 15.69 -19.24 -25.99
C ALA A 26 17.12 -18.96 -26.45
N SER A 27 17.94 -20.01 -26.55
CA SER A 27 19.25 -19.96 -27.22
C SER A 27 19.09 -19.97 -28.74
N VAL A 28 20.19 -19.70 -29.44
CA VAL A 28 20.23 -19.68 -30.93
C VAL A 28 19.84 -21.03 -31.53
N ASP A 29 20.08 -22.14 -30.83
CA ASP A 29 19.69 -23.48 -31.23
C ASP A 29 18.23 -23.85 -30.91
N GLY A 30 17.46 -22.92 -30.31
CA GLY A 30 16.06 -23.10 -29.95
C GLY A 30 15.82 -23.76 -28.58
N THR A 31 16.86 -24.11 -27.83
CA THR A 31 16.70 -24.62 -26.46
C THR A 31 16.16 -23.52 -25.54
N THR A 32 15.14 -23.84 -24.74
CA THR A 32 14.50 -22.88 -23.84
C THR A 32 14.92 -23.06 -22.38
N HIS A 33 14.99 -21.95 -21.65
CA HIS A 33 15.22 -21.92 -20.20
C HIS A 33 14.27 -20.92 -19.54
N ASP A 34 13.70 -21.30 -18.40
CA ASP A 34 12.85 -20.41 -17.62
C ASP A 34 13.65 -19.68 -16.55
N ILE A 35 13.41 -18.38 -16.44
CA ILE A 35 13.87 -17.53 -15.35
C ILE A 35 12.64 -17.25 -14.48
N VAL A 36 12.68 -17.70 -13.22
CA VAL A 36 11.59 -17.52 -12.26
C VAL A 36 11.97 -16.43 -11.27
N ILE A 37 11.16 -15.38 -11.20
CA ILE A 37 11.29 -14.27 -10.26
C ILE A 37 10.16 -14.39 -9.24
N THR A 38 10.52 -14.33 -7.96
CA THR A 38 9.56 -14.26 -6.86
C THR A 38 9.66 -12.89 -6.23
N ILE A 39 8.56 -12.15 -6.25
CA ILE A 39 8.38 -10.90 -5.52
C ILE A 39 7.66 -11.25 -4.23
N THR A 40 8.20 -10.81 -3.09
CA THR A 40 7.59 -11.02 -1.77
C THR A 40 7.19 -9.67 -1.21
N GLY A 41 5.90 -9.53 -0.89
CA GLY A 41 5.34 -8.33 -0.28
C GLY A 41 5.84 -8.11 1.14
N VAL A 42 5.84 -6.85 1.54
CA VAL A 42 6.13 -6.39 2.91
C VAL A 42 4.97 -5.54 3.37
N ASN A 43 4.61 -5.63 4.64
CA ASN A 43 3.47 -4.86 5.14
C ASN A 43 3.81 -3.36 5.17
N ASP A 44 2.99 -2.54 4.53
CA ASP A 44 3.03 -1.09 4.68
C ASP A 44 2.22 -0.64 5.90
N SER A 45 2.71 0.36 6.63
CA SER A 45 1.97 0.87 7.80
C SER A 45 0.79 1.71 7.35
N ALA A 46 -0.41 1.35 7.81
CA ALA A 46 -1.60 2.17 7.65
C ALA A 46 -1.35 3.63 8.06
N VAL A 47 -1.83 4.57 7.24
CA VAL A 47 -1.74 6.00 7.49
C VAL A 47 -3.10 6.50 7.97
N ILE A 48 -3.12 7.09 9.17
CA ILE A 48 -4.28 7.77 9.74
C ILE A 48 -4.07 9.28 9.60
N SER A 49 -5.06 9.97 9.05
CA SER A 49 -5.04 11.41 8.83
C SER A 49 -6.44 12.01 9.04
N GLY A 50 -6.56 13.33 8.95
CA GLY A 50 -7.82 14.04 9.10
C GLY A 50 -7.85 14.92 10.34
N ASP A 51 -9.07 15.29 10.75
CA ASP A 51 -9.26 16.18 11.89
C ASP A 51 -9.14 15.40 13.20
N ALA A 52 -8.05 15.66 13.91
CA ALA A 52 -7.73 15.05 15.19
C ALA A 52 -7.77 16.06 16.35
N ILE A 53 -8.14 17.32 16.10
CA ILE A 53 -8.09 18.38 17.13
C ILE A 53 -9.41 19.11 17.15
N GLY A 54 -10.20 18.82 18.18
CA GLY A 54 -11.42 19.54 18.50
C GLY A 54 -11.20 20.64 19.54
N ALA A 55 -11.86 21.78 19.37
CA ALA A 55 -11.90 22.82 20.40
C ALA A 55 -13.25 23.53 20.43
N VAL A 56 -13.82 23.67 21.62
CA VAL A 56 -14.99 24.51 21.89
C VAL A 56 -14.70 25.40 23.09
N THR A 57 -15.21 26.64 23.08
CA THR A 57 -15.09 27.58 24.20
C THR A 57 -16.49 28.07 24.57
N GLU A 58 -16.85 27.92 25.85
CA GLU A 58 -18.11 28.43 26.40
C GLU A 58 -17.93 29.89 26.85
N ASP A 59 -18.85 30.77 26.46
CA ASP A 59 -18.89 32.17 26.92
C ASP A 59 -20.32 32.73 26.97
N ASP A 60 -21.31 31.91 27.33
CA ASP A 60 -22.67 32.37 27.58
C ASP A 60 -23.35 31.52 28.67
N THR A 61 -24.52 31.97 29.14
CA THR A 61 -25.32 31.34 30.20
C THR A 61 -25.96 30.00 29.81
N ASP A 62 -26.02 29.64 28.52
CA ASP A 62 -26.49 28.32 28.05
C ASP A 62 -25.98 27.94 26.62
N PRO A 63 -24.67 27.69 26.42
CA PRO A 63 -24.13 27.44 25.09
C PRO A 63 -24.27 25.96 24.70
N VAL A 64 -24.82 25.70 23.50
CA VAL A 64 -24.74 24.37 22.87
C VAL A 64 -23.53 24.36 21.94
N LEU A 65 -22.45 23.73 22.37
CA LEU A 65 -21.21 23.66 21.62
C LEU A 65 -21.05 22.28 20.97
N THR A 66 -20.72 22.27 19.68
CA THR A 66 -20.44 21.07 18.93
C THR A 66 -19.14 21.22 18.17
N ASP A 67 -18.33 20.19 18.21
CA ASP A 67 -17.14 20.02 17.39
C ASP A 67 -17.32 18.74 16.57
N SER A 68 -16.95 18.78 15.30
CA SER A 68 -17.04 17.62 14.41
C SER A 68 -15.86 17.60 13.45
N GLY A 69 -15.35 16.38 13.24
CA GLY A 69 -14.22 16.10 12.40
C GLY A 69 -14.36 14.72 11.77
N VAL A 70 -13.58 14.48 10.71
CA VAL A 70 -13.51 13.18 10.04
C VAL A 70 -12.05 12.74 10.01
N LEU A 71 -11.82 11.49 10.39
CA LEU A 71 -10.55 10.81 10.19
C LEU A 71 -10.64 9.90 8.96
N THR A 72 -9.55 9.85 8.21
CA THR A 72 -9.37 9.02 7.04
C THR A 72 -8.23 8.03 7.27
N LEU A 73 -8.46 6.77 6.89
CA LEU A 73 -7.50 5.68 7.00
C LEU A 73 -7.18 5.17 5.59
N THR A 74 -5.90 5.01 5.30
CA THR A 74 -5.44 4.43 4.04
C THR A 74 -4.37 3.40 4.32
N ASP A 75 -4.48 2.24 3.69
CA ASP A 75 -3.46 1.20 3.64
C ASP A 75 -3.04 0.98 2.18
N ALA A 76 -1.76 0.68 1.96
CA ALA A 76 -1.24 0.43 0.62
C ALA A 76 -1.40 -1.04 0.20
N ASP A 77 -1.42 -1.95 1.17
CA ASP A 77 -1.59 -3.37 0.98
C ASP A 77 -3.05 -3.68 0.58
N THR A 78 -3.26 -4.76 -0.18
CA THR A 78 -4.62 -5.24 -0.45
C THR A 78 -5.02 -6.28 0.61
N ASP A 79 -5.94 -5.90 1.50
CA ASP A 79 -6.52 -6.76 2.56
C ASP A 79 -7.42 -7.90 2.03
#